data_AF-A0A674MH32-F1
#
_entry.id   AF-A0A674MH32-F1
#
_cell.length_a   1.000
_cell.length_b   1.000
_cell.length_c   1.000
_cell.angle_alpha   90.00
_cell.angle_beta   90.00
_cell.angle_gamma   90.00
#
_symmetry.space_group_name_H-M   'P 1'
#
loop_
_entity.id
_entity.type
_entity.pdbx_description
1 polymer ?
#
loop_
_entity_poly.entity_id
_entity_poly.type
_entity_poly.pdbx_seq_one_letter_code
_entity_poly.pdbx_strand_id
1 'polypeptide(L)'
;MLCCKWIPPHPCQYNLAKNGCSARPLPSSGDYLQQSLVPTMHYQKSLPRLPIPNLEDTMRRFLAAKRPLLSDHQFRTTEKIAQDFLNGVGRELHKELVAKDKINNHTSYISGPWLDMYLKNRKSLLHFNIFGLLPPDPKTEYNQHLVRATNLLCSTLRYMKTLRAGLLEPNVLHFQPYGAQMVDAYPLDMSQYHRVFNTTRIPGQGRDELFTNEKGHHVRVMRNGNMYVFAVVDRDGNLLKPTEIQAHLNYILTDLTPAPAFPIGILTSENRDVWAELRDKLVNCGNTDNLRLVDSAACCLCLDDASMKKGDDMLHSLLLANGCNRWLDKSFSLHVSKSGEAGICMEHSWGDGMTMTDILGKIYKDSTEQPQVHPGSVAAAVDSASAVHQLQFNLDSVLKNGIKKANDNFDLHVSQLSIDFMIFGKGGKETMKKNNLSPDSMAQLAFQMGFLRMRGQTVPTSEPCSMARFKHGRLELIPSRDQHSVQQLKAMLYQCSRYHRQLVNEASMGEFNIFVPIICDTINAKKGEEILFNILEQPSKINSISQLHF
;
A
#
# COMPACT_ATOMS: atom_id res chain seq x y z
N MET A 1 12.19 -1.10 -3.82
CA MET A 1 10.89 -0.49 -4.15
C MET A 1 10.43 -1.01 -5.50
N LEU A 2 9.34 -1.79 -5.56
CA LEU A 2 8.66 -2.06 -6.83
C LEU A 2 7.87 -0.80 -7.18
N CYS A 3 8.44 0.05 -8.03
CA CYS A 3 7.76 1.25 -8.51
C CYS A 3 6.80 0.86 -9.64
N CYS A 4 5.61 0.39 -9.29
CA CYS A 4 4.53 0.24 -10.27
C CYS A 4 3.95 1.62 -10.55
N LYS A 5 4.37 2.24 -11.67
CA LYS A 5 3.66 3.38 -12.23
C LYS A 5 2.26 2.93 -12.60
N TRP A 6 1.28 3.33 -11.81
CA TRP A 6 -0.12 3.02 -12.06
C TRP A 6 -0.62 3.86 -13.23
N ILE A 7 -0.91 3.18 -14.33
CA ILE A 7 -1.85 3.68 -15.32
C ILE A 7 -3.21 3.30 -14.75
N PRO A 8 -4.12 4.25 -14.44
CA PRO A 8 -5.49 3.88 -14.13
C PRO A 8 -5.95 2.90 -15.19
N PRO A 9 -6.66 1.81 -14.86
CA PRO A 9 -7.59 1.33 -15.85
C PRO A 9 -8.43 2.56 -16.19
N HIS A 10 -8.28 3.10 -17.40
CA HIS A 10 -9.39 3.79 -18.03
C HIS A 10 -10.61 2.97 -17.66
N PRO A 11 -11.67 3.58 -17.11
CA PRO A 11 -12.85 2.84 -16.72
C PRO A 11 -13.11 1.94 -17.90
N CYS A 12 -13.06 0.63 -17.70
CA CYS A 12 -13.56 -0.22 -18.73
C CYS A 12 -15.00 0.26 -18.88
N GLN A 13 -15.24 1.07 -19.92
CA GLN A 13 -16.44 0.99 -20.70
C GLN A 13 -16.43 -0.43 -21.25
N TYR A 14 -16.65 -1.41 -20.37
CA TYR A 14 -17.52 -2.50 -20.70
C TYR A 14 -18.79 -1.77 -21.08
N ASN A 15 -19.05 -1.72 -22.39
CA ASN A 15 -20.36 -1.36 -22.88
C ASN A 15 -21.35 -2.20 -22.08
N LEU A 16 -21.97 -1.55 -21.10
CA LEU A 16 -23.19 -2.04 -20.49
C LEU A 16 -24.17 -2.08 -21.66
N ALA A 17 -24.33 -3.26 -22.25
CA ALA A 17 -25.60 -3.62 -22.84
C ALA A 17 -26.61 -3.44 -21.70
N LYS A 18 -27.29 -2.30 -21.71
CA LYS A 18 -28.37 -1.94 -20.79
C LYS A 18 -29.50 -2.95 -20.98
N ASN A 19 -29.43 -4.11 -20.35
CA ASN A 19 -30.54 -5.03 -20.27
C ASN A 19 -30.64 -5.58 -18.86
N GLY A 20 -31.63 -5.06 -18.12
CA GLY A 20 -32.30 -5.73 -16.99
C GLY A 20 -31.50 -5.83 -15.68
N CYS A 21 -31.86 -4.99 -14.71
CA CYS A 21 -31.47 -5.08 -13.29
C CYS A 21 -30.04 -4.67 -12.91
N SER A 22 -29.62 -3.46 -13.32
CA SER A 22 -28.62 -2.68 -12.60
C SER A 22 -29.31 -1.41 -12.11
N ALA A 23 -29.48 -1.28 -10.80
CA ALA A 23 -29.89 -0.02 -10.22
C ALA A 23 -28.79 1.01 -10.50
N ARG A 24 -29.09 2.02 -11.32
CA ARG A 24 -28.18 3.14 -11.51
C ARG A 24 -27.96 3.81 -10.14
N PRO A 25 -26.73 4.14 -9.74
CA PRO A 25 -26.52 4.99 -8.58
C PRO A 25 -27.30 6.30 -8.81
N LEU A 26 -28.05 6.72 -7.79
CA LEU A 26 -28.66 8.04 -7.78
C LEU A 26 -27.54 9.08 -7.85
N PRO A 27 -27.74 10.23 -8.52
CA PRO A 27 -26.75 11.29 -8.53
C PRO A 27 -26.36 11.66 -7.10
N SER A 28 -25.05 11.77 -6.84
CA SER A 28 -24.51 12.12 -5.52
C SER A 28 -25.12 13.44 -5.04
N SER A 29 -25.96 13.39 -3.99
CA SER A 29 -26.44 14.60 -3.33
C SER A 29 -25.55 14.92 -2.11
N GLY A 30 -25.13 16.18 -2.01
CA GLY A 30 -24.38 16.70 -0.86
C GLY A 30 -22.96 16.15 -0.70
N ASP A 31 -22.57 15.85 0.55
CA ASP A 31 -21.21 15.50 1.01
C ASP A 31 -20.77 14.05 0.69
N TYR A 32 -21.57 13.27 -0.02
CA TYR A 32 -21.26 11.87 -0.33
C TYR A 32 -20.71 11.73 -1.75
N LEU A 33 -19.67 10.90 -1.89
CA LEU A 33 -19.04 10.52 -3.15
C LEU A 33 -19.88 9.48 -3.92
N GLN A 34 -20.57 8.60 -3.18
CA GLN A 34 -21.47 7.58 -3.73
C GLN A 34 -22.71 7.42 -2.85
N GLN A 35 -23.77 6.87 -3.42
CA GLN A 35 -25.00 6.48 -2.72
C GLN A 35 -25.41 5.08 -3.17
N SER A 36 -24.71 4.07 -2.65
CA SER A 36 -25.04 2.67 -2.95
C SER A 36 -26.38 2.30 -2.34
N LEU A 37 -27.21 1.57 -3.11
CA LEU A 37 -28.42 0.93 -2.60
C LEU A 37 -28.10 -0.33 -1.77
N VAL A 38 -26.89 -0.88 -1.93
CA VAL A 38 -26.44 -2.06 -1.19
C VAL A 38 -25.49 -1.58 -0.09
N PRO A 39 -25.75 -1.88 1.20
CA PRO A 39 -24.87 -1.46 2.28
C PRO A 39 -23.42 -1.90 2.02
N THR A 40 -22.44 -1.02 2.24
CA THR A 40 -21.02 -1.29 1.95
C THR A 40 -20.54 -2.66 2.46
N MET A 41 -20.96 -3.04 3.67
CA MET A 41 -20.54 -4.28 4.32
C MET A 41 -21.50 -5.48 4.10
N HIS A 42 -22.44 -5.38 3.15
CA HIS A 42 -23.52 -6.36 2.94
C HIS A 42 -23.01 -7.81 2.79
N TYR A 43 -21.96 -8.02 1.99
CA TYR A 43 -21.43 -9.36 1.70
C TYR A 43 -20.45 -9.91 2.73
N GLN A 44 -19.98 -9.11 3.70
CA GLN A 44 -18.85 -9.48 4.57
C GLN A 44 -19.14 -10.72 5.44
N LYS A 45 -20.40 -10.91 5.84
CA LYS A 45 -20.82 -12.07 6.65
C LYS A 45 -20.84 -13.38 5.85
N SER A 46 -21.03 -13.31 4.54
CA SER A 46 -21.16 -14.46 3.64
C SER A 46 -19.88 -14.78 2.84
N LEU A 47 -18.79 -14.04 3.06
CA LEU A 47 -17.52 -14.33 2.40
C LEU A 47 -17.04 -15.75 2.73
N PRO A 48 -16.56 -16.51 1.73
CA PRO A 48 -16.00 -17.83 1.96
C PRO A 48 -14.75 -17.74 2.83
N ARG A 49 -14.49 -18.79 3.62
CA ARG A 49 -13.27 -18.89 4.42
C ARG A 49 -12.08 -19.16 3.51
N LEU A 50 -10.93 -18.57 3.82
CA LEU A 50 -9.68 -18.84 3.10
C LEU A 50 -9.29 -20.31 3.30
N PRO A 51 -9.23 -21.14 2.24
CA PRO A 51 -8.87 -22.54 2.38
C PRO A 51 -7.39 -22.69 2.74
N ILE A 52 -7.07 -23.76 3.49
CA ILE A 52 -5.70 -24.20 3.72
C ILE A 52 -5.39 -25.30 2.70
N PRO A 53 -4.39 -25.15 1.82
CA PRO A 53 -4.04 -26.20 0.84
C PRO A 53 -3.52 -27.47 1.51
N ASN A 54 -3.64 -28.59 0.79
CA ASN A 54 -3.03 -29.85 1.22
C ASN A 54 -1.51 -29.71 1.35
N LEU A 55 -0.94 -30.30 2.39
CA LEU A 55 0.49 -30.22 2.67
C LEU A 55 1.34 -30.79 1.50
N GLU A 56 0.90 -31.88 0.90
CA GLU A 56 1.53 -32.52 -0.27
C GLU A 56 1.59 -31.56 -1.46
N ASP A 57 0.49 -30.87 -1.74
CA ASP A 57 0.41 -29.89 -2.83
C ASP A 57 1.31 -28.69 -2.55
N THR A 58 1.33 -28.19 -1.31
CA THR A 58 2.24 -27.11 -0.90
C THR A 58 3.70 -27.51 -1.10
N MET A 59 4.10 -28.72 -0.67
CA MET A 59 5.48 -29.20 -0.86
C MET A 59 5.84 -29.38 -2.34
N ARG A 60 4.93 -29.95 -3.14
CA ARG A 60 5.10 -30.09 -4.59
C ARG A 60 5.29 -28.73 -5.27
N ARG A 61 4.43 -27.75 -4.94
CA ARG A 61 4.50 -26.38 -5.49
C ARG A 61 5.77 -25.65 -5.02
N PHE A 62 6.15 -25.80 -3.76
CA PHE A 62 7.40 -25.27 -3.21
C PHE A 62 8.63 -25.79 -3.97
N LEU A 63 8.76 -27.11 -4.13
CA LEU A 63 9.86 -27.70 -4.89
C LEU A 63 9.84 -27.24 -6.35
N ALA A 64 8.67 -27.19 -6.97
CA ALA A 64 8.53 -26.68 -8.32
C ALA A 64 9.01 -25.21 -8.43
N ALA A 65 8.74 -24.36 -7.44
CA ALA A 65 9.21 -22.97 -7.41
C ALA A 65 10.71 -22.84 -7.15
N LYS A 66 11.30 -23.76 -6.36
CA LYS A 66 12.75 -23.76 -6.07
C LYS A 66 13.61 -24.36 -7.17
N ARG A 67 13.06 -25.26 -7.99
CA ARG A 67 13.81 -25.93 -9.06
C ARG A 67 14.64 -25.00 -9.96
N PRO A 68 14.12 -23.90 -10.50
CA PRO A 68 14.90 -23.02 -11.38
C PRO A 68 15.97 -22.17 -10.65
N LEU A 69 15.93 -22.14 -9.31
CA LEU A 69 16.80 -21.31 -8.47
C LEU A 69 18.00 -22.08 -7.91
N LEU A 70 17.96 -23.41 -7.95
CA LEU A 70 18.91 -24.28 -7.27
C LEU A 70 19.66 -25.17 -8.26
N SER A 71 20.96 -25.38 -8.01
CA SER A 71 21.72 -26.45 -8.68
C SER A 71 21.12 -27.82 -8.36
N ASP A 72 21.41 -28.83 -9.18
CA ASP A 72 20.89 -30.19 -8.96
C ASP A 72 21.24 -30.76 -7.57
N HIS A 73 22.44 -30.47 -7.07
CA HIS A 73 22.86 -30.88 -5.74
C HIS A 73 22.04 -30.19 -4.62
N GLN A 74 21.87 -28.87 -4.72
CA GLN A 74 21.04 -28.10 -3.78
C GLN A 74 19.57 -28.52 -3.84
N PHE A 75 19.07 -28.80 -5.04
CA PHE A 75 17.70 -29.25 -5.25
C PHE A 75 17.44 -30.61 -4.61
N ARG A 76 18.31 -31.61 -4.83
CA ARG A 76 18.19 -32.93 -4.18
C ARG A 76 18.21 -32.83 -2.65
N THR A 77 19.05 -31.95 -2.11
CA THR A 77 19.09 -31.68 -0.66
C THR A 77 17.77 -31.09 -0.18
N THR A 78 17.23 -30.10 -0.92
CA THR A 78 15.96 -29.44 -0.60
C THR A 78 14.78 -30.41 -0.73
N GLU A 79 14.78 -31.27 -1.74
CA GLU A 79 13.78 -32.32 -1.95
C GLU A 79 13.76 -33.31 -0.78
N LYS A 80 14.93 -33.75 -0.31
CA LYS A 80 15.04 -34.59 0.88
C LYS A 80 14.44 -33.91 2.11
N ILE A 81 14.80 -32.65 2.37
CA ILE A 81 14.26 -31.86 3.50
C ILE A 81 12.74 -31.72 3.39
N ALA A 82 12.21 -31.43 2.20
CA ALA A 82 10.77 -31.31 1.97
C ALA A 82 10.04 -32.64 2.22
N GLN A 83 10.64 -33.76 1.81
CA GLN A 83 10.10 -35.10 2.04
C GLN A 83 10.14 -35.48 3.53
N ASP A 84 11.23 -35.16 4.23
CA ASP A 84 11.35 -35.38 5.68
C ASP A 84 10.32 -34.52 6.45
N PHE A 85 10.10 -33.28 6.02
CA PHE A 85 9.07 -32.41 6.59
C PHE A 85 7.66 -32.96 6.34
N LEU A 86 7.36 -33.38 5.12
CA LEU A 86 6.08 -33.97 4.72
C LEU A 86 5.75 -35.26 5.49
N ASN A 87 6.76 -36.06 5.86
CA ASN A 87 6.58 -37.31 6.60
C ASN A 87 6.82 -37.20 8.11
N GLY A 88 7.25 -36.03 8.58
CA GLY A 88 7.57 -35.77 9.98
C GLY A 88 6.78 -34.61 10.55
N VAL A 89 7.49 -33.63 11.10
CA VAL A 89 6.92 -32.51 11.87
C VAL A 89 5.89 -31.69 11.08
N GLY A 90 5.99 -31.64 9.75
CA GLY A 90 5.06 -30.89 8.91
C GLY A 90 3.62 -31.37 9.00
N ARG A 91 3.39 -32.69 9.18
CA ARG A 91 2.03 -33.22 9.36
C ARG A 91 1.40 -32.74 10.66
N GLU A 92 2.16 -32.74 11.74
CA GLU A 92 1.67 -32.30 13.05
C GLU A 92 1.39 -30.80 13.07
N LEU A 93 2.26 -30.00 12.45
CA LEU A 93 2.04 -28.55 12.28
C LEU A 93 0.82 -28.26 11.41
N HIS A 94 0.64 -29.00 10.31
CA HIS A 94 -0.52 -28.82 9.43
C HIS A 94 -1.83 -29.20 10.14
N LYS A 95 -1.86 -30.28 10.92
CA LYS A 95 -3.02 -30.64 11.77
C LYS A 95 -3.33 -29.53 12.77
N GLU A 96 -2.32 -28.98 13.44
CA GLU A 96 -2.48 -27.89 14.39
C GLU A 96 -3.02 -26.62 13.71
N LEU A 97 -2.51 -26.27 12.53
CA LEU A 97 -3.00 -25.15 11.72
C LEU A 97 -4.47 -25.32 11.34
N VAL A 98 -4.86 -26.49 10.82
CA VAL A 98 -6.25 -26.80 10.47
C VAL A 98 -7.16 -26.76 11.71
N ALA A 99 -6.69 -27.25 12.86
CA ALA A 99 -7.46 -27.19 14.11
C ALA A 99 -7.66 -25.74 14.59
N LYS A 100 -6.60 -24.93 14.58
CA LYS A 100 -6.67 -23.49 14.90
C LYS A 100 -7.60 -22.75 13.97
N ASP A 101 -7.52 -23.02 12.67
CA ASP A 101 -8.41 -22.42 11.67
C ASP A 101 -9.89 -22.76 11.94
N LYS A 102 -10.21 -24.03 12.22
CA LYS A 102 -11.58 -24.46 12.56
C LYS A 102 -12.16 -23.73 13.78
N ILE A 103 -11.35 -23.49 14.81
CA ILE A 103 -11.77 -22.76 16.02
C ILE A 103 -11.95 -21.26 15.73
N ASN A 104 -11.16 -20.69 14.82
CA ASN A 104 -11.16 -19.27 14.46
C ASN A 104 -11.91 -19.00 13.14
N ASN A 105 -13.12 -19.56 12.99
CA ASN A 105 -13.89 -19.49 11.75
C ASN A 105 -14.36 -18.07 11.32
N HIS A 106 -14.22 -17.09 12.21
CA HIS A 106 -14.56 -15.68 11.97
C HIS A 106 -13.45 -14.90 11.24
N THR A 107 -12.27 -15.50 11.04
CA THR A 107 -11.11 -14.89 10.36
C THR A 107 -10.43 -15.91 9.43
N SER A 108 -9.38 -15.49 8.74
CA SER A 108 -8.45 -16.37 8.03
C SER A 108 -7.28 -16.76 8.92
N TYR A 109 -6.67 -17.91 8.63
CA TYR A 109 -5.49 -18.41 9.32
C TYR A 109 -4.25 -17.52 9.15
N ILE A 110 -4.21 -16.66 8.12
CA ILE A 110 -3.04 -15.85 7.75
C ILE A 110 -3.11 -14.39 8.19
N SER A 111 -4.31 -13.82 8.40
CA SER A 111 -4.46 -12.38 8.67
C SER A 111 -3.67 -11.90 9.90
N GLY A 112 -3.76 -12.64 11.01
CA GLY A 112 -3.03 -12.33 12.25
C GLY A 112 -1.51 -12.42 12.10
N PRO A 113 -0.95 -13.58 11.70
CA PRO A 113 0.49 -13.74 11.47
C PRO A 113 1.06 -12.73 10.47
N TRP A 114 0.34 -12.43 9.39
CA TRP A 114 0.76 -11.45 8.40
C TRP A 114 0.86 -10.04 9.00
N LEU A 115 -0.15 -9.62 9.76
CA LEU A 115 -0.11 -8.33 10.46
C LEU A 115 1.06 -8.28 11.46
N ASP A 116 1.25 -9.35 12.23
CA ASP A 116 2.32 -9.46 13.21
C ASP A 116 3.72 -9.39 12.58
N MET A 117 3.91 -9.97 11.39
CA MET A 117 5.17 -9.86 10.64
C MET A 117 5.54 -8.40 10.38
N TYR A 118 4.59 -7.56 9.94
CA TYR A 118 4.85 -6.13 9.71
C TYR A 118 5.01 -5.36 11.02
N LEU A 119 4.16 -5.62 12.01
CA LEU A 119 4.18 -4.91 13.28
C LEU A 119 5.37 -5.27 14.15
N LYS A 120 5.96 -6.47 14.02
CA LYS A 120 7.20 -6.86 14.74
C LYS A 120 8.47 -6.49 13.96
N ASN A 121 8.38 -6.13 12.68
CA ASN A 121 9.55 -5.68 11.93
C ASN A 121 10.09 -4.36 12.50
N ARG A 122 11.39 -4.33 12.80
CA ARG A 122 12.07 -3.18 13.41
C ARG A 122 12.77 -2.26 12.41
N LYS A 123 12.86 -2.64 11.13
CA LYS A 123 13.45 -1.80 10.08
C LYS A 123 12.60 -0.54 9.86
N SER A 124 13.23 0.51 9.34
CA SER A 124 12.55 1.75 8.96
C SER A 124 11.39 1.49 7.98
N LEU A 125 10.30 2.24 8.15
CA LEU A 125 9.13 2.18 7.26
C LEU A 125 9.43 2.61 5.83
N LEU A 126 10.55 3.28 5.57
CA LEU A 126 11.02 3.57 4.20
C LEU A 126 11.15 2.31 3.33
N HIS A 127 11.40 1.15 3.95
CA HIS A 127 11.53 -0.12 3.24
C HIS A 127 10.19 -0.74 2.83
N PHE A 128 9.09 -0.37 3.51
CA PHE A 128 7.81 -1.08 3.41
C PHE A 128 6.69 -0.20 2.89
N ASN A 129 6.71 1.10 3.18
CA ASN A 129 5.64 1.99 2.78
C ASN A 129 5.47 1.97 1.26
N ILE A 130 4.20 1.98 0.85
CA ILE A 130 3.82 1.96 -0.56
C ILE A 130 3.72 3.39 -1.03
N PHE A 131 4.37 3.67 -2.14
CA PHE A 131 4.42 4.98 -2.74
C PHE A 131 3.77 4.94 -4.13
N GLY A 132 2.88 5.89 -4.41
CA GLY A 132 2.11 5.92 -5.65
C GLY A 132 2.04 7.31 -6.24
N LEU A 133 2.06 7.40 -7.57
CA LEU A 133 1.80 8.64 -8.31
C LEU A 133 0.32 8.70 -8.72
N LEU A 134 -0.29 9.87 -8.60
CA LEU A 134 -1.60 10.15 -9.16
C LEU A 134 -1.44 10.80 -10.54
N PRO A 135 -2.20 10.35 -11.57
CA PRO A 135 -2.21 11.02 -12.87
C PRO A 135 -2.58 12.50 -12.72
N PRO A 136 -2.08 13.41 -13.59
CA PRO A 136 -2.55 14.78 -13.60
C PRO A 136 -4.04 14.88 -13.90
N ASP A 137 -4.70 15.94 -13.42
CA ASP A 137 -6.05 16.26 -13.88
C ASP A 137 -6.00 16.48 -15.40
N PRO A 138 -6.90 15.85 -16.18
CA PRO A 138 -6.98 16.06 -17.63
C PRO A 138 -7.13 17.53 -18.05
N LYS A 139 -7.72 18.35 -17.18
CA LYS A 139 -7.85 19.80 -17.35
C LYS A 139 -6.65 20.49 -16.71
N THR A 140 -5.72 20.97 -17.53
CA THR A 140 -4.44 21.52 -17.09
C THR A 140 -4.59 22.59 -15.99
N GLU A 141 -5.61 23.44 -16.08
CA GLU A 141 -5.89 24.52 -15.14
C GLU A 141 -6.27 24.03 -13.73
N TYR A 142 -6.74 22.78 -13.57
CA TYR A 142 -7.04 22.18 -12.27
C TYR A 142 -5.79 21.64 -11.56
N ASN A 143 -4.64 21.61 -12.23
CA ASN A 143 -3.36 21.22 -11.64
C ASN A 143 -2.67 22.38 -10.89
N GLN A 144 -3.36 23.49 -10.60
CA GLN A 144 -2.83 24.52 -9.71
C GLN A 144 -2.73 23.98 -8.27
N HIS A 145 -1.62 24.27 -7.57
CA HIS A 145 -1.30 23.72 -6.24
C HIS A 145 -2.49 23.74 -5.27
N LEU A 146 -3.06 24.92 -5.03
CA LEU A 146 -4.19 25.10 -4.10
C LEU A 146 -5.47 24.41 -4.59
N VAL A 147 -5.82 24.54 -5.87
CA VAL A 147 -7.05 23.96 -6.45
C VAL A 147 -7.00 22.43 -6.35
N ARG A 148 -5.87 21.84 -6.77
CA ARG A 148 -5.68 20.40 -6.77
C ARG A 148 -5.63 19.82 -5.36
N ALA A 149 -4.90 20.45 -4.45
CA ALA A 149 -4.84 20.04 -3.05
C ALA A 149 -6.22 20.09 -2.37
N THR A 150 -6.99 21.16 -2.64
CA THR A 150 -8.36 21.30 -2.11
C THR A 150 -9.28 20.23 -2.65
N ASN A 151 -9.30 19.98 -3.97
CA ASN A 151 -10.18 18.98 -4.57
C ASN A 151 -9.82 17.55 -4.12
N LEU A 152 -8.54 17.19 -4.09
CA LEU A 152 -8.11 15.89 -3.58
C LEU A 152 -8.50 15.69 -2.11
N LEU A 153 -8.31 16.72 -1.27
CA LEU A 153 -8.72 16.66 0.13
C LEU A 153 -10.24 16.54 0.28
N CYS A 154 -11.01 17.35 -0.44
CA CYS A 154 -12.48 17.28 -0.41
C CYS A 154 -12.99 15.91 -0.85
N SER A 155 -12.49 15.36 -1.96
CA SER A 155 -12.87 14.02 -2.43
C SER A 155 -12.46 12.92 -1.44
N THR A 156 -11.33 13.08 -0.76
CA THR A 156 -10.88 12.17 0.31
C THR A 156 -11.84 12.20 1.51
N LEU A 157 -12.30 13.37 1.92
CA LEU A 157 -13.26 13.53 3.01
C LEU A 157 -14.66 13.04 2.62
N ARG A 158 -15.10 13.29 1.39
CA ARG A 158 -16.34 12.73 0.83
C ARG A 158 -16.29 11.20 0.80
N TYR A 159 -15.16 10.62 0.41
CA TYR A 159 -14.93 9.17 0.49
C TYR A 159 -15.08 8.67 1.94
N MET A 160 -14.41 9.33 2.90
CA MET A 160 -14.52 8.97 4.33
C MET A 160 -15.97 9.00 4.81
N LYS A 161 -16.72 10.06 4.52
CA LYS A 161 -18.12 10.20 4.92
C LYS A 161 -18.99 9.10 4.30
N THR A 162 -18.75 8.80 3.02
CA THR A 162 -19.45 7.76 2.26
C THR A 162 -19.21 6.36 2.83
N LEU A 163 -17.96 6.03 3.15
CA LEU A 163 -17.58 4.77 3.78
C LEU A 163 -18.24 4.61 5.15
N ARG A 164 -18.19 5.64 5.99
CA ARG A 164 -18.77 5.61 7.35
C ARG A 164 -20.29 5.51 7.34
N ALA A 165 -20.95 6.13 6.36
CA ALA A 165 -22.39 6.05 6.19
C ALA A 165 -22.87 4.69 5.62
N GLY A 166 -21.95 3.79 5.24
CA GLY A 166 -22.30 2.53 4.59
C GLY A 166 -22.87 2.71 3.18
N LEU A 167 -22.60 3.86 2.55
CA LEU A 167 -23.10 4.26 1.23
C LEU A 167 -22.08 4.01 0.11
N LEU A 168 -20.87 3.56 0.44
CA LEU A 168 -19.88 3.14 -0.53
C LEU A 168 -20.33 1.82 -1.17
N GLU A 169 -20.24 1.70 -2.50
CA GLU A 169 -20.56 0.43 -3.15
C GLU A 169 -19.67 -0.70 -2.60
N PRO A 170 -20.25 -1.88 -2.30
CA PRO A 170 -19.44 -3.04 -1.92
C PRO A 170 -18.38 -3.33 -2.97
N ASN A 171 -17.17 -3.65 -2.53
CA ASN A 171 -16.10 -3.99 -3.45
C ASN A 171 -16.37 -5.39 -4.05
N VAL A 172 -16.64 -5.45 -5.36
CA VAL A 172 -17.00 -6.67 -6.08
C VAL A 172 -16.12 -6.81 -7.32
N LEU A 173 -15.45 -7.94 -7.44
CA LEU A 173 -14.75 -8.33 -8.64
C LEU A 173 -15.75 -8.93 -9.63
N HIS A 174 -16.01 -8.21 -10.73
CA HIS A 174 -16.79 -8.72 -11.84
C HIS A 174 -15.88 -9.39 -12.86
N PHE A 175 -16.04 -10.70 -13.03
CA PHE A 175 -15.34 -11.50 -14.03
C PHE A 175 -16.27 -11.81 -15.20
N GLN A 176 -15.94 -11.29 -16.37
CA GLN A 176 -16.60 -11.67 -17.62
C GLN A 176 -15.57 -12.38 -18.53
N PRO A 177 -15.62 -13.72 -18.64
CA PRO A 177 -14.78 -14.44 -19.59
C PRO A 177 -15.08 -13.98 -21.02
N TYR A 178 -14.04 -13.98 -21.88
CA TYR A 178 -14.17 -13.55 -23.27
C TYR A 178 -15.21 -14.42 -24.01
N GLY A 179 -16.28 -13.80 -24.51
CA GLY A 179 -17.38 -14.50 -25.20
C GLY A 179 -18.52 -15.04 -24.31
N ALA A 180 -18.45 -14.87 -22.98
CA ALA A 180 -19.53 -15.27 -22.07
C ALA A 180 -20.60 -14.17 -21.90
N GLN A 181 -21.87 -14.57 -21.93
CA GLN A 181 -23.02 -13.67 -21.69
C GLN A 181 -23.26 -13.37 -20.19
N MET A 182 -22.76 -14.22 -19.28
CA MET A 182 -22.91 -14.03 -17.83
C MET A 182 -21.64 -13.45 -17.20
N VAL A 183 -21.84 -12.58 -16.21
CA VAL A 183 -20.80 -11.97 -15.39
C VAL A 183 -20.78 -12.71 -14.05
N ASP A 184 -19.69 -13.38 -13.72
CA ASP A 184 -19.47 -13.86 -12.36
C ASP A 184 -19.11 -12.66 -11.49
N ALA A 185 -19.73 -12.55 -10.31
CA ALA A 185 -19.49 -11.47 -9.38
C ALA A 185 -18.99 -12.04 -8.06
N TYR A 186 -17.83 -11.56 -7.61
CA TYR A 186 -17.19 -12.04 -6.39
C TYR A 186 -16.96 -10.87 -5.44
N PRO A 187 -17.77 -10.76 -4.36
CA PRO A 187 -17.53 -9.79 -3.31
C PRO A 187 -16.15 -9.97 -2.68
N LEU A 188 -15.52 -8.86 -2.32
CA LEU A 188 -14.21 -8.80 -1.69
C LEU A 188 -14.32 -8.40 -0.22
N ASP A 189 -13.35 -8.83 0.57
CA ASP A 189 -13.16 -8.44 1.95
C ASP A 189 -12.90 -6.93 2.06
N MET A 190 -13.64 -6.31 2.97
CA MET A 190 -13.53 -4.89 3.27
C MET A 190 -13.16 -4.65 4.73
N SER A 191 -12.68 -5.67 5.44
CA SER A 191 -12.35 -5.59 6.87
C SER A 191 -11.22 -4.58 7.14
N GLN A 192 -10.35 -4.32 6.17
CA GLN A 192 -9.24 -3.35 6.27
C GLN A 192 -9.69 -1.88 6.16
N TYR A 193 -10.87 -1.60 5.59
CA TYR A 193 -11.27 -0.24 5.21
C TYR A 193 -11.47 0.70 6.41
N HIS A 194 -11.78 0.17 7.60
CA HIS A 194 -11.91 0.98 8.81
C HIS A 194 -10.57 1.66 9.22
N ARG A 195 -9.43 1.13 8.76
CA ARG A 195 -8.08 1.64 9.06
C ARG A 195 -7.58 2.70 8.08
N VAL A 196 -8.37 3.07 7.09
CA VAL A 196 -7.97 4.07 6.10
C VAL A 196 -7.87 5.45 6.75
N PHE A 197 -8.87 5.82 7.54
CA PHE A 197 -8.97 7.15 8.15
C PHE A 197 -8.69 7.12 9.64
N ASN A 198 -8.22 8.26 10.16
CA ASN A 198 -7.97 8.47 11.59
C ASN A 198 -7.08 7.40 12.23
N THR A 199 -6.22 6.78 11.41
CA THR A 199 -5.39 5.65 11.80
C THR A 199 -3.92 5.98 11.64
N THR A 200 -3.10 5.51 12.56
CA THR A 200 -1.64 5.62 12.50
C THR A 200 -1.00 4.39 13.11
N ARG A 201 0.24 4.09 12.70
CA ARG A 201 1.10 3.11 13.33
C ARG A 201 1.91 3.76 14.45
N ILE A 202 1.69 3.38 15.70
CA ILE A 202 2.45 3.86 16.85
C ILE A 202 3.67 2.94 17.05
N PRO A 203 4.90 3.48 17.07
CA PRO A 203 6.08 2.67 17.37
C PRO A 203 6.02 2.15 18.81
N GLY A 204 6.33 0.87 19.00
CA GLY A 204 6.38 0.22 20.30
C GLY A 204 7.58 -0.72 20.38
N GLN A 205 8.07 -0.99 21.60
CA GLN A 205 9.23 -1.85 21.81
C GLN A 205 8.94 -3.29 21.36
N GLY A 206 9.70 -3.80 20.40
CA GLY A 206 9.55 -5.16 19.84
C GLY A 206 8.30 -5.40 18.99
N ARG A 207 7.22 -4.63 19.16
CA ARG A 207 6.01 -4.67 18.33
C ARG A 207 5.30 -3.32 18.34
N ASP A 208 5.01 -2.81 17.16
CA ASP A 208 4.24 -1.59 16.95
C ASP A 208 2.73 -1.84 17.11
N GLU A 209 1.94 -0.78 17.26
CA GLU A 209 0.49 -0.83 17.37
C GLU A 209 -0.19 -0.03 16.25
N LEU A 210 -1.35 -0.50 15.79
CA LEU A 210 -2.23 0.29 14.94
C LEU A 210 -3.30 0.96 15.81
N PHE A 211 -3.27 2.28 15.85
CA PHE A 211 -4.22 3.12 16.58
C PHE A 211 -5.22 3.76 15.62
N THR A 212 -6.51 3.70 15.95
CA THR A 212 -7.59 4.34 15.19
C THR A 212 -8.50 5.15 16.12
N ASN A 213 -8.81 6.39 15.76
CA ASN A 213 -9.81 7.22 16.45
C ASN A 213 -10.90 7.68 15.49
N GLU A 214 -11.96 6.89 15.33
CA GLU A 214 -13.05 7.18 14.39
C GLU A 214 -13.80 8.50 14.67
N LYS A 215 -13.70 9.01 15.91
CA LYS A 215 -14.27 10.31 16.32
C LYS A 215 -13.39 11.51 15.96
N GLY A 216 -12.26 11.31 15.27
CA GLY A 216 -11.42 12.42 14.84
C GLY A 216 -12.08 13.22 13.71
N HIS A 217 -12.11 14.54 13.88
CA HIS A 217 -12.83 15.49 13.00
C HIS A 217 -11.91 16.46 12.26
N HIS A 218 -10.58 16.30 12.36
CA HIS A 218 -9.59 17.20 11.78
C HIS A 218 -8.68 16.49 10.79
N VAL A 219 -7.99 17.26 9.97
CA VAL A 219 -6.89 16.80 9.12
C VAL A 219 -5.57 17.38 9.60
N ARG A 220 -4.47 16.73 9.22
CA ARG A 220 -3.14 17.28 9.41
C ARG A 220 -2.59 17.70 8.06
N VAL A 221 -2.03 18.91 7.99
CA VAL A 221 -1.29 19.41 6.84
C VAL A 221 0.16 19.59 7.22
N MET A 222 1.09 19.14 6.38
CA MET A 222 2.52 19.37 6.51
C MET A 222 2.99 20.27 5.38
N ARG A 223 3.72 21.33 5.72
CA ARG A 223 4.38 22.20 4.75
C ARG A 223 5.72 22.64 5.32
N ASN A 224 6.79 22.46 4.54
CA ASN A 224 8.16 22.84 4.95
C ASN A 224 8.59 22.25 6.31
N GLY A 225 8.10 21.06 6.67
CA GLY A 225 8.36 20.42 7.97
C GLY A 225 7.53 20.95 9.15
N ASN A 226 6.75 22.02 8.95
CA ASN A 226 5.76 22.49 9.92
C ASN A 226 4.48 21.64 9.83
N MET A 227 3.80 21.47 10.97
CA MET A 227 2.54 20.72 11.06
C MET A 227 1.40 21.65 11.46
N TYR A 228 0.30 21.55 10.73
CA TYR A 228 -0.91 22.31 10.94
C TYR A 228 -2.09 21.35 11.08
N VAL A 229 -3.06 21.71 11.91
CA VAL A 229 -4.32 20.98 12.02
C VAL A 229 -5.50 21.95 11.95
N PHE A 230 -6.58 21.52 11.32
CA PHE A 230 -7.86 22.23 11.34
C PHE A 230 -9.00 21.21 11.23
N ALA A 231 -10.15 21.54 11.82
CA ALA A 231 -11.35 20.73 11.73
C ALA A 231 -11.86 20.68 10.28
N VAL A 232 -12.37 19.54 9.86
CA VAL A 232 -12.97 19.32 8.53
C VAL A 232 -14.39 18.76 8.63
N VAL A 233 -14.82 18.40 9.83
CA VAL A 233 -16.19 18.02 10.17
C VAL A 233 -16.68 19.01 11.23
N ASP A 234 -17.86 19.59 11.01
CA ASP A 234 -18.48 20.50 11.97
C ASP A 234 -19.15 19.74 13.14
N ARG A 235 -19.77 20.50 14.06
CA ARG A 235 -20.42 19.93 15.26
C ARG A 235 -21.65 19.08 14.93
N ASP A 236 -22.25 19.28 13.75
CA ASP A 236 -23.43 18.57 13.28
C ASP A 236 -23.05 17.33 12.45
N GLY A 237 -21.76 17.07 12.25
CA GLY A 237 -21.25 15.93 11.49
C GLY A 237 -21.17 16.16 9.97
N ASN A 238 -21.33 17.40 9.50
CA ASN A 238 -21.18 17.75 8.09
C ASN A 238 -19.75 18.11 7.75
N LEU A 239 -19.38 17.92 6.48
CA LEU A 239 -18.06 18.36 6.03
C LEU A 239 -18.04 19.90 5.95
N LEU A 240 -16.90 20.51 6.28
CA LEU A 240 -16.71 21.94 6.00
C LEU A 240 -16.89 22.22 4.51
N LYS A 241 -17.35 23.43 4.19
CA LYS A 241 -17.54 23.82 2.80
C LYS A 241 -16.20 23.79 2.07
N PRO A 242 -16.16 23.34 0.80
CA PRO A 242 -14.93 23.30 0.01
C PRO A 242 -14.18 24.64 -0.05
N THR A 243 -14.90 25.77 -0.09
CA THR A 243 -14.32 27.11 -0.09
C THR A 243 -13.71 27.53 1.25
N GLU A 244 -14.14 26.95 2.37
CA GLU A 244 -13.53 27.14 3.70
C GLU A 244 -12.25 26.31 3.82
N ILE A 245 -12.28 25.05 3.37
CA ILE A 245 -11.08 24.20 3.26
C ILE A 245 -10.03 24.90 2.36
N GLN A 246 -10.45 25.45 1.23
CA GLN A 246 -9.58 26.22 0.34
C GLN A 246 -8.95 27.42 1.06
N ALA A 247 -9.72 28.15 1.87
CA ALA A 247 -9.21 29.28 2.65
C ALA A 247 -8.13 28.84 3.66
N HIS A 248 -8.37 27.76 4.39
CA HIS A 248 -7.41 27.20 5.35
C HIS A 248 -6.12 26.68 4.68
N LEU A 249 -6.25 25.99 3.54
CA LEU A 249 -5.08 25.55 2.77
C LEU A 249 -4.31 26.74 2.18
N ASN A 250 -5.00 27.79 1.71
CA ASN A 250 -4.36 29.00 1.24
C ASN A 250 -3.63 29.74 2.38
N TYR A 251 -4.21 29.78 3.57
CA TYR A 251 -3.56 30.32 4.77
C TYR A 251 -2.24 29.58 5.05
N ILE A 252 -2.23 28.25 5.01
CA ILE A 252 -1.01 27.45 5.20
C ILE A 252 0.00 27.67 4.07
N LEU A 253 -0.44 27.78 2.82
CA LEU A 253 0.44 28.05 1.67
C LEU A 253 1.06 29.45 1.68
N THR A 254 0.41 30.41 2.33
CA THR A 254 0.90 31.79 2.46
C THR A 254 1.66 32.05 3.76
N ASP A 255 1.68 31.07 4.68
CA ASP A 255 2.52 31.11 5.88
C ASP A 255 4.01 31.23 5.52
N LEU A 256 4.69 32.19 6.13
CA LEU A 256 6.10 32.49 5.91
C LEU A 256 7.02 31.86 6.98
N THR A 257 6.46 31.05 7.89
CA THR A 257 7.22 30.38 8.93
C THR A 257 8.32 29.51 8.30
N PRO A 258 9.60 29.69 8.67
CA PRO A 258 10.69 28.90 8.13
C PRO A 258 10.57 27.43 8.52
N ALA A 259 11.36 26.57 7.87
CA ALA A 259 11.48 25.18 8.29
C ALA A 259 12.00 25.12 9.73
N PRO A 260 11.43 24.25 10.59
CA PRO A 260 11.95 24.10 11.94
C PRO A 260 13.38 23.57 11.89
N ALA A 261 14.25 24.09 12.77
CA ALA A 261 15.63 23.60 12.88
C ALA A 261 15.72 22.11 13.23
N PHE A 262 14.65 21.56 13.82
CA PHE A 262 14.53 20.16 14.22
C PHE A 262 13.15 19.61 13.80
N PRO A 263 12.99 19.22 12.53
CA PRO A 263 11.71 18.73 12.01
C PRO A 263 11.40 17.34 12.55
N ILE A 264 10.39 17.22 13.41
CA ILE A 264 10.07 15.93 14.06
C ILE A 264 9.55 14.85 13.10
N GLY A 265 9.09 15.22 11.89
CA GLY A 265 8.57 14.26 10.91
C GLY A 265 9.59 13.20 10.49
N ILE A 266 10.88 13.59 10.47
CA ILE A 266 11.99 12.70 10.13
C ILE A 266 12.13 11.51 11.10
N LEU A 267 11.64 11.64 12.33
CA LEU A 267 11.72 10.56 13.31
C LEU A 267 10.89 9.34 12.89
N THR A 268 9.86 9.52 12.05
CA THR A 268 9.06 8.42 11.52
C THR A 268 9.81 7.53 10.52
N SER A 269 10.98 7.97 10.02
CA SER A 269 11.85 7.17 9.15
C SER A 269 12.91 6.38 9.89
N GLU A 270 12.98 6.45 11.22
CA GLU A 270 13.96 5.69 11.99
C GLU A 270 13.64 4.19 12.08
N ASN A 271 14.63 3.43 12.57
CA ASN A 271 14.38 2.11 13.14
C ASN A 271 13.24 2.19 14.17
N ARG A 272 12.36 1.17 14.21
CA ARG A 272 11.12 1.24 14.99
C ARG A 272 11.34 1.27 16.50
N ASP A 273 12.38 0.60 17.00
CA ASP A 273 12.70 0.63 18.45
C ASP A 273 13.34 1.97 18.83
N VAL A 274 14.20 2.53 17.97
CA VAL A 274 14.75 3.89 18.16
C VAL A 274 13.63 4.92 18.16
N TRP A 275 12.69 4.81 17.21
CA TRP A 275 11.55 5.71 17.14
C TRP A 275 10.63 5.53 18.35
N ALA A 276 10.41 4.31 18.83
CA ALA A 276 9.62 4.07 20.04
C ALA A 276 10.21 4.82 21.26
N GLU A 277 11.52 4.72 21.50
CA GLU A 277 12.18 5.43 22.60
C GLU A 277 12.09 6.96 22.45
N LEU A 278 12.31 7.49 21.25
CA LEU A 278 12.22 8.92 21.00
C LEU A 278 10.79 9.44 21.10
N ARG A 279 9.79 8.63 20.73
CA ARG A 279 8.38 8.98 20.89
C ARG A 279 7.97 9.02 22.36
N ASP A 280 8.46 8.10 23.19
CA ASP A 280 8.25 8.16 24.64
C ASP A 280 8.89 9.42 25.25
N LYS A 281 10.06 9.84 24.76
CA LYS A 281 10.67 11.12 25.16
C LYS A 281 9.84 12.32 24.72
N LEU A 282 9.25 12.32 23.52
CA LEU A 282 8.32 13.38 23.11
C LEU A 282 7.14 13.48 24.08
N VAL A 283 6.56 12.35 24.50
CA VAL A 283 5.49 12.32 25.50
C VAL A 283 5.98 12.92 26.82
N ASN A 284 7.15 12.51 27.32
CA ASN A 284 7.73 13.01 28.57
C ASN A 284 8.10 14.51 28.53
N CYS A 285 8.38 15.07 27.34
CA CYS A 285 8.55 16.50 27.14
C CYS A 285 7.22 17.28 27.04
N GLY A 286 6.09 16.65 27.34
CA GLY A 286 4.78 17.30 27.37
C GLY A 286 4.10 17.43 26.00
N ASN A 287 4.50 16.63 25.00
CA ASN A 287 3.91 16.69 23.65
C ASN A 287 2.71 15.76 23.45
N THR A 288 2.15 15.19 24.53
CA THR A 288 1.08 14.20 24.48
C THR A 288 -0.13 14.66 23.65
N ASP A 289 -0.60 15.89 23.86
CA ASP A 289 -1.78 16.40 23.14
C ASP A 289 -1.50 16.68 21.66
N ASN A 290 -0.31 17.18 21.34
CA ASN A 290 0.09 17.37 19.95
C ASN A 290 0.25 16.03 19.22
N LEU A 291 0.83 15.02 19.88
CA LEU A 291 0.91 13.66 19.32
C LEU A 291 -0.49 13.06 19.12
N ARG A 292 -1.43 13.27 20.05
CA ARG A 292 -2.83 12.85 19.86
C ARG A 292 -3.46 13.50 18.62
N LEU A 293 -3.23 14.79 18.39
CA LEU A 293 -3.71 15.49 17.19
C LEU A 293 -3.06 14.92 15.92
N VAL A 294 -1.75 14.65 15.94
CA VAL A 294 -1.01 14.02 14.84
C VAL A 294 -1.57 12.64 14.50
N ASP A 295 -1.77 11.80 15.51
CA ASP A 295 -2.16 10.40 15.35
C ASP A 295 -3.61 10.25 14.88
N SER A 296 -4.52 11.03 15.46
CA SER A 296 -5.97 10.92 15.24
C SER A 296 -6.50 11.69 14.03
N ALA A 297 -5.68 12.46 13.30
CA ALA A 297 -6.09 13.17 12.08
C ALA A 297 -6.69 12.23 11.03
N ALA A 298 -7.72 12.64 10.29
CA ALA A 298 -8.40 11.80 9.28
C ALA A 298 -7.43 11.27 8.22
N CYS A 299 -6.58 12.14 7.70
CA CYS A 299 -5.45 11.83 6.83
C CYS A 299 -4.35 12.87 7.02
N CYS A 300 -3.25 12.73 6.27
CA CYS A 300 -2.21 13.74 6.17
C CYS A 300 -2.15 14.30 4.75
N LEU A 301 -2.08 15.63 4.61
CA LEU A 301 -1.82 16.30 3.35
C LEU A 301 -0.44 16.95 3.43
N CYS A 302 0.47 16.65 2.51
CA CYS A 302 1.77 17.28 2.42
C CYS A 302 1.78 18.23 1.22
N LEU A 303 2.03 19.51 1.48
CA LEU A 303 2.16 20.56 0.48
C LEU A 303 3.64 20.83 0.27
N ASP A 304 4.17 20.46 -0.89
CA ASP A 304 5.58 20.60 -1.21
C ASP A 304 5.82 21.88 -2.02
N ASP A 305 6.69 22.77 -1.52
CA ASP A 305 6.99 24.06 -2.16
C ASP A 305 7.89 23.95 -3.40
N ALA A 306 8.58 22.82 -3.57
CA ALA A 306 9.43 22.58 -4.71
C ALA A 306 8.59 22.23 -5.95
N SER A 307 8.83 22.95 -7.05
CA SER A 307 8.40 22.49 -8.37
C SER A 307 9.29 21.33 -8.79
N MET A 308 8.68 20.27 -9.30
CA MET A 308 9.39 19.01 -9.53
C MET A 308 10.26 19.10 -10.79
N LYS A 309 11.52 18.69 -10.69
CA LYS A 309 12.37 18.50 -11.87
C LYS A 309 11.93 17.21 -12.56
N LYS A 310 11.80 17.23 -13.90
CA LYS A 310 11.39 16.06 -14.69
C LYS A 310 12.39 14.91 -14.54
N GLY A 311 11.91 13.67 -14.56
CA GLY A 311 12.75 12.47 -14.50
C GLY A 311 12.83 11.85 -13.10
N ASP A 312 13.96 11.27 -12.76
CA ASP A 312 14.23 10.50 -11.53
C ASP A 312 14.05 11.36 -10.27
N ASP A 313 14.45 12.64 -10.36
CA ASP A 313 14.28 13.64 -9.30
C ASP A 313 12.81 13.82 -8.90
N MET A 314 11.86 13.63 -9.83
CA MET A 314 10.43 13.75 -9.54
C MET A 314 9.99 12.65 -8.57
N LEU A 315 10.35 11.41 -8.85
CA LEU A 315 9.89 10.28 -8.05
C LEU A 315 10.52 10.32 -6.65
N HIS A 316 11.81 10.61 -6.56
CA HIS A 316 12.47 10.87 -5.28
C HIS A 316 11.81 12.01 -4.49
N SER A 317 11.60 13.16 -5.15
CA SER A 317 11.01 14.34 -4.50
C SER A 317 9.58 14.11 -4.04
N LEU A 318 8.74 13.40 -4.80
CA LEU A 318 7.33 13.19 -4.41
C LEU A 318 7.18 12.13 -3.34
N LEU A 319 7.97 11.05 -3.44
CA LEU A 319 7.78 9.91 -2.57
C LEU A 319 8.43 10.16 -1.22
N LEU A 320 9.67 10.66 -1.20
CA LEU A 320 10.47 10.79 0.01
C LEU A 320 10.67 12.24 0.46
N ALA A 321 10.56 13.21 -0.47
CA ALA A 321 10.96 14.60 -0.24
C ALA A 321 12.35 14.67 0.41
N ASN A 322 12.53 15.53 1.41
CA ASN A 322 13.70 15.55 2.30
C ASN A 322 13.43 14.81 3.63
N GLY A 323 12.42 13.93 3.67
CA GLY A 323 11.96 13.21 4.87
C GLY A 323 11.23 14.08 5.91
N CYS A 324 11.45 15.39 5.90
CA CYS A 324 10.94 16.32 6.92
C CYS A 324 9.47 16.69 6.71
N ASN A 325 8.99 16.67 5.45
CA ASN A 325 7.60 17.00 5.09
C ASN A 325 6.71 15.75 4.95
N ARG A 326 7.00 14.69 5.71
CA ARG A 326 6.30 13.41 5.71
C ARG A 326 6.08 12.91 7.13
N TRP A 327 5.09 12.05 7.30
CA TRP A 327 4.86 11.32 8.54
C TRP A 327 4.48 9.89 8.18
N LEU A 328 5.51 9.05 8.10
CA LEU A 328 5.43 7.71 7.48
C LEU A 328 4.55 6.74 8.25
N ASP A 329 4.27 7.04 9.51
CA ASP A 329 3.41 6.23 10.37
C ASP A 329 1.91 6.39 10.04
N LYS A 330 1.52 7.45 9.33
CA LYS A 330 0.10 7.70 9.06
C LYS A 330 -0.43 6.64 8.10
N SER A 331 -1.67 6.19 8.28
CA SER A 331 -2.32 5.22 7.38
C SER A 331 -2.07 5.56 5.91
N PHE A 332 -2.29 6.82 5.54
CA PHE A 332 -1.77 7.40 4.31
C PHE A 332 -1.55 8.92 4.40
N SER A 333 -0.70 9.42 3.51
CA SER A 333 -0.56 10.84 3.20
C SER A 333 -0.78 11.10 1.71
N LEU A 334 -1.48 12.20 1.40
CA LEU A 334 -1.58 12.78 0.06
C LEU A 334 -0.46 13.80 -0.09
N HIS A 335 0.27 13.78 -1.19
CA HIS A 335 1.31 14.77 -1.48
C HIS A 335 0.90 15.57 -2.70
N VAL A 336 1.06 16.89 -2.65
CA VAL A 336 0.84 17.78 -3.79
C VAL A 336 2.01 18.74 -3.89
N SER A 337 2.65 18.77 -5.06
CA SER A 337 3.74 19.69 -5.34
C SER A 337 3.22 21.08 -5.73
N LYS A 338 4.11 22.08 -5.73
CA LYS A 338 3.83 23.41 -6.24
C LYS A 338 3.38 23.44 -7.70
N SER A 339 3.86 22.52 -8.53
CA SER A 339 3.46 22.35 -9.94
C SER A 339 2.22 21.47 -10.12
N GLY A 340 1.66 20.97 -9.01
CA GLY A 340 0.42 20.23 -8.97
C GLY A 340 0.58 18.73 -9.13
N GLU A 341 1.76 18.17 -9.41
CA GLU A 341 1.94 16.73 -9.36
C GLU A 341 1.51 16.19 -8.00
N ALA A 342 0.81 15.05 -8.00
CA ALA A 342 0.27 14.47 -6.79
C ALA A 342 0.67 13.02 -6.64
N GLY A 343 0.76 12.58 -5.39
CA GLY A 343 1.10 11.21 -5.05
C GLY A 343 0.60 10.84 -3.67
N ILE A 344 0.91 9.62 -3.27
CA ILE A 344 0.59 9.09 -1.96
C ILE A 344 1.76 8.35 -1.34
N CYS A 345 1.76 8.34 -0.01
CA CYS A 345 2.46 7.34 0.79
C CYS A 345 1.44 6.62 1.64
N MET A 346 1.49 5.29 1.67
CA MET A 346 0.66 4.43 2.51
C MET A 346 1.56 3.63 3.46
N GLU A 347 1.25 3.66 4.75
CA GLU A 347 1.83 2.74 5.72
C GLU A 347 1.31 1.32 5.45
N HIS A 348 2.19 0.34 5.23
CA HIS A 348 1.79 -0.95 4.66
C HIS A 348 1.16 -1.91 5.68
N SER A 349 1.41 -1.77 6.99
CA SER A 349 0.99 -2.78 7.96
C SER A 349 -0.53 -2.91 8.10
N TRP A 350 -1.27 -1.80 7.96
CA TRP A 350 -2.71 -1.79 8.22
C TRP A 350 -3.55 -2.44 7.11
N GLY A 351 -3.06 -2.49 5.87
CA GLY A 351 -3.82 -2.98 4.72
C GLY A 351 -2.97 -3.30 3.50
N ASP A 352 -3.61 -3.93 2.51
CA ASP A 352 -2.94 -4.33 1.27
C ASP A 352 -3.00 -3.22 0.22
N GLY A 353 -1.96 -3.09 -0.62
CA GLY A 353 -1.88 -2.01 -1.62
C GLY A 353 -3.03 -1.99 -2.65
N MET A 354 -3.66 -3.14 -2.89
CA MET A 354 -4.84 -3.23 -3.77
C MET A 354 -6.05 -2.51 -3.18
N THR A 355 -6.23 -2.55 -1.85
CA THR A 355 -7.25 -1.80 -1.13
C THR A 355 -7.06 -0.30 -1.35
N MET A 356 -5.83 0.19 -1.20
CA MET A 356 -5.50 1.60 -1.42
C MET A 356 -5.66 2.02 -2.88
N THR A 357 -5.36 1.13 -3.82
CA THR A 357 -5.56 1.39 -5.25
C THR A 357 -7.03 1.64 -5.59
N ASP A 358 -7.94 0.85 -5.02
CA ASP A 358 -9.39 1.04 -5.18
C ASP A 358 -9.86 2.38 -4.59
N ILE A 359 -9.42 2.69 -3.36
CA ILE A 359 -9.72 3.95 -2.66
C ILE A 359 -9.28 5.14 -3.51
N LEU A 360 -8.02 5.13 -3.98
CA LEU A 360 -7.47 6.22 -4.79
C LEU A 360 -8.13 6.36 -6.14
N GLY A 361 -8.50 5.27 -6.79
CA GLY A 361 -9.24 5.32 -8.04
C GLY A 361 -10.55 6.09 -7.89
N LYS A 362 -11.27 5.86 -6.78
CA LYS A 362 -12.52 6.57 -6.46
C LYS A 362 -12.28 8.05 -6.09
N ILE A 363 -11.28 8.35 -5.26
CA ILE A 363 -10.90 9.73 -4.90
C ILE A 363 -10.48 10.53 -6.14
N TYR A 364 -9.60 9.96 -6.98
CA TYR A 364 -9.13 10.60 -8.21
C TYR A 364 -10.30 10.90 -9.15
N LYS A 365 -11.19 9.92 -9.36
CA LYS A 365 -12.38 10.09 -10.20
C LYS A 365 -13.29 11.21 -9.70
N ASP A 366 -13.65 11.22 -8.42
CA ASP A 366 -14.49 12.29 -7.85
C ASP A 366 -13.79 13.65 -7.96
N SER A 367 -12.49 13.73 -7.69
CA SER A 367 -11.76 15.01 -7.74
C SER A 367 -11.64 15.63 -9.14
N THR A 368 -11.71 14.80 -10.20
CA THR A 368 -11.52 15.23 -11.61
C THR A 368 -12.85 15.37 -12.36
N GLU A 369 -13.81 14.48 -12.10
CA GLU A 369 -15.14 14.50 -12.72
C GLU A 369 -16.12 15.41 -11.97
N GLN A 370 -15.98 15.55 -10.65
CA GLN A 370 -16.84 16.35 -9.75
C GLN A 370 -16.02 17.26 -8.82
N PRO A 371 -15.12 18.11 -9.35
CA PRO A 371 -14.32 19.01 -8.53
C PRO A 371 -15.20 19.93 -7.70
N GLN A 372 -14.84 20.12 -6.44
CA GLN A 372 -15.60 20.91 -5.46
C GLN A 372 -15.20 22.39 -5.47
N VAL A 373 -14.01 22.71 -5.97
CA VAL A 373 -13.54 24.06 -6.26
C VAL A 373 -12.95 24.12 -7.67
N HIS A 374 -13.00 25.30 -8.28
CA HIS A 374 -12.55 25.55 -9.64
C HIS A 374 -11.40 26.58 -9.66
N PRO A 375 -10.61 26.63 -10.73
CA PRO A 375 -9.67 27.74 -10.94
C PRO A 375 -10.41 29.07 -10.89
N GLY A 376 -9.92 30.00 -10.07
CA GLY A 376 -10.57 31.28 -9.82
C GLY A 376 -11.73 31.25 -8.81
N SER A 377 -12.06 30.10 -8.20
CA SER A 377 -12.96 30.05 -7.05
C SER A 377 -12.45 30.97 -5.94
N VAL A 378 -13.34 31.82 -5.43
CA VAL A 378 -13.06 32.71 -4.32
C VAL A 378 -13.14 31.91 -3.02
N ALA A 379 -12.05 31.91 -2.26
CA ALA A 379 -12.01 31.30 -0.94
C ALA A 379 -13.05 31.95 -0.02
N ALA A 380 -13.63 31.18 0.90
CA ALA A 380 -14.61 31.71 1.84
C ALA A 380 -13.96 32.77 2.75
N ALA A 381 -14.73 33.80 3.11
CA ALA A 381 -14.32 34.80 4.09
C ALA A 381 -14.43 34.21 5.51
N VAL A 382 -13.43 33.43 5.92
CA VAL A 382 -13.35 32.78 7.23
C VAL A 382 -12.04 33.14 7.96
N ASP A 383 -12.10 33.14 9.29
CA ASP A 383 -10.94 33.38 10.13
C ASP A 383 -10.05 32.12 10.22
N SER A 384 -9.20 31.96 9.21
CA SER A 384 -8.23 30.85 9.16
C SER A 384 -7.15 30.94 10.24
N ALA A 385 -6.84 32.15 10.74
CA ALA A 385 -5.83 32.32 11.78
C ALA A 385 -6.28 31.71 13.11
N SER A 386 -7.57 31.81 13.43
CA SER A 386 -8.15 31.14 14.60
C SER A 386 -8.45 29.65 14.36
N ALA A 387 -8.81 29.26 13.13
CA ALA A 387 -9.24 27.89 12.82
C ALA A 387 -8.08 26.91 12.57
N VAL A 388 -6.94 27.40 12.05
CA VAL A 388 -5.76 26.59 11.73
C VAL A 388 -4.75 26.69 12.87
N HIS A 389 -4.45 25.56 13.49
CA HIS A 389 -3.50 25.49 14.59
C HIS A 389 -2.17 24.88 14.12
N GLN A 390 -1.10 25.67 14.19
CA GLN A 390 0.25 25.16 14.00
C GLN A 390 0.72 24.44 15.27
N LEU A 391 1.16 23.19 15.13
CA LEU A 391 1.65 22.39 16.25
C LEU A 391 3.10 22.77 16.58
N GLN A 392 3.35 23.04 17.88
CA GLN A 392 4.67 23.37 18.40
C GLN A 392 5.15 22.26 19.34
N PHE A 393 6.35 21.73 19.12
CA PHE A 393 6.86 20.61 19.90
C PHE A 393 7.97 21.05 20.86
N ASN A 394 7.85 20.63 22.11
CA ASN A 394 8.88 20.78 23.13
C ASN A 394 9.98 19.74 22.91
N LEU A 395 11.20 20.18 22.64
CA LEU A 395 12.33 19.30 22.33
C LEU A 395 13.48 19.54 23.31
N ASP A 396 13.84 18.51 24.06
CA ASP A 396 15.07 18.49 24.85
C ASP A 396 16.31 18.23 23.98
N SER A 397 17.49 18.20 24.60
CA SER A 397 18.75 17.94 23.88
C SER A 397 18.80 16.55 23.26
N VAL A 398 18.16 15.55 23.88
CA VAL A 398 18.16 14.17 23.39
C VAL A 398 17.31 14.04 22.14
N LEU A 399 16.13 14.63 22.12
CA LEU A 399 15.25 14.70 20.95
C LEU A 399 15.91 15.45 19.80
N LYS A 400 16.54 16.60 20.08
CA LYS A 400 17.30 17.36 19.07
C LYS A 400 18.41 16.54 18.43
N ASN A 401 19.15 15.78 19.23
CA ASN A 401 20.20 14.89 18.73
C ASN A 401 19.62 13.68 17.98
N GLY A 402 18.50 13.13 18.45
CA GLY A 402 17.77 12.05 17.76
C GLY A 402 17.29 12.48 16.38
N ILE A 403 16.75 13.70 16.26
CA ILE A 403 16.31 14.28 14.98
C ILE A 403 17.48 14.45 14.00
N LYS A 404 18.63 14.95 14.48
CA LYS A 404 19.84 15.06 13.65
C LYS A 404 20.29 13.69 13.13
N LYS A 405 20.36 12.70 14.03
CA LYS A 405 20.75 11.33 13.67
C LYS A 405 19.77 10.67 12.69
N ALA A 406 18.47 10.91 12.88
CA ALA A 406 17.43 10.45 11.98
C ALA A 406 17.57 11.07 10.58
N ASN A 407 17.96 12.35 10.51
CA ASN A 407 18.28 13.00 9.24
C ASN A 407 19.51 12.37 8.58
N ASP A 408 20.60 12.15 9.32
CA ASP A 408 21.81 11.50 8.78
C ASP A 408 21.50 10.08 8.25
N ASN A 409 20.69 9.32 8.98
CA ASN A 409 20.25 7.98 8.58
C ASN A 409 19.34 8.01 7.35
N PHE A 410 18.44 8.99 7.27
CA PHE A 410 17.57 9.20 6.11
C PHE A 410 18.40 9.54 4.87
N ASP A 411 19.32 10.50 4.97
CA ASP A 411 20.18 10.93 3.87
C ASP A 411 21.05 9.77 3.38
N LEU A 412 21.61 8.97 4.30
CA LEU A 412 22.34 7.75 3.95
C LEU A 412 21.44 6.75 3.21
N HIS A 413 20.21 6.50 3.69
CA HIS A 413 19.28 5.60 3.03
C HIS A 413 18.91 6.07 1.62
N VAL A 414 18.59 7.35 1.46
CA VAL A 414 18.25 7.96 0.16
C VAL A 414 19.44 7.94 -0.79
N SER A 415 20.67 8.17 -0.29
CA SER A 415 21.89 8.13 -1.12
C SER A 415 22.15 6.76 -1.76
N GLN A 416 21.62 5.68 -1.17
CA GLN A 416 21.76 4.31 -1.67
C GLN A 416 20.62 3.90 -2.63
N LEU A 417 19.62 4.76 -2.81
CA LEU A 417 18.44 4.48 -3.61
C LEU A 417 18.55 5.13 -4.99
N SER A 418 18.62 4.31 -6.04
CA SER A 418 18.45 4.76 -7.42
C SER A 418 17.08 4.36 -7.94
N ILE A 419 16.35 5.31 -8.51
CA ILE A 419 15.03 5.06 -9.08
C ILE A 419 14.96 5.71 -10.45
N ASP A 420 14.48 4.95 -11.42
CA ASP A 420 14.19 5.40 -12.79
C ASP A 420 12.82 4.82 -13.19
N PHE A 421 12.17 5.42 -14.18
CA PHE A 421 10.92 4.93 -14.74
C PHE A 421 10.91 4.97 -16.26
N MET A 422 10.25 3.98 -16.85
CA MET A 422 10.02 3.93 -18.29
C MET A 422 8.53 4.07 -18.61
N ILE A 423 8.21 4.86 -19.64
CA ILE A 423 6.89 4.85 -20.28
C ILE A 423 6.99 4.03 -21.56
N PHE A 424 6.37 2.86 -21.58
CA PHE A 424 6.38 1.98 -22.75
C PHE A 424 5.29 2.39 -23.76
N GLY A 425 5.68 3.09 -24.83
CA GLY A 425 4.74 3.65 -25.83
C GLY A 425 4.43 2.76 -27.04
N LYS A 426 5.00 1.55 -27.16
CA LYS A 426 4.88 0.70 -28.36
C LYS A 426 3.66 -0.25 -28.34
N GLY A 427 2.80 -0.15 -27.34
CA GLY A 427 1.62 -0.99 -27.18
C GLY A 427 1.24 -1.17 -25.71
N GLY A 428 0.30 -2.06 -25.44
CA GLY A 428 -0.14 -2.35 -24.08
C GLY A 428 -1.23 -3.42 -24.03
N LYS A 429 -2.15 -3.27 -23.08
CA LYS A 429 -3.24 -4.22 -22.80
C LYS A 429 -4.02 -4.63 -24.05
N GLU A 430 -4.39 -3.69 -24.91
CA GLU A 430 -5.19 -3.97 -26.11
C GLU A 430 -4.44 -4.84 -27.12
N THR A 431 -3.18 -4.49 -27.42
CA THR A 431 -2.33 -5.27 -28.32
C THR A 431 -2.10 -6.68 -27.80
N MET A 432 -1.80 -6.82 -26.51
CA MET A 432 -1.56 -8.12 -25.87
C MET A 432 -2.83 -8.98 -25.90
N LYS A 433 -3.99 -8.40 -25.56
CA LYS A 433 -5.28 -9.10 -25.60
C LYS A 433 -5.68 -9.54 -27.01
N LYS A 434 -5.46 -8.72 -28.04
CA LYS A 434 -5.70 -9.11 -29.46
C LYS A 434 -4.89 -10.34 -29.88
N ASN A 435 -3.75 -10.57 -29.23
CA ASN A 435 -2.90 -11.73 -29.45
C ASN A 435 -3.12 -12.85 -28.42
N ASN A 436 -4.20 -12.85 -27.64
CA ASN A 436 -4.48 -13.84 -26.59
C ASN A 436 -3.39 -13.96 -25.50
N LEU A 437 -2.63 -12.89 -25.28
CA LEU A 437 -1.59 -12.80 -24.26
C LEU A 437 -2.10 -12.04 -23.03
N SER A 438 -1.77 -12.56 -21.85
CA SER A 438 -2.01 -11.88 -20.57
C SER A 438 -1.04 -10.69 -20.45
N PRO A 439 -1.53 -9.45 -20.32
CA PRO A 439 -0.65 -8.29 -20.21
C PRO A 439 0.29 -8.36 -19.01
N ASP A 440 -0.19 -8.92 -17.90
CA ASP A 440 0.60 -9.04 -16.68
C ASP A 440 1.72 -10.08 -16.84
N SER A 441 1.39 -11.27 -17.35
CA SER A 441 2.39 -12.31 -17.60
C SER A 441 3.47 -11.85 -18.59
N MET A 442 3.10 -11.00 -19.57
CA MET A 442 4.05 -10.38 -20.49
C MET A 442 5.01 -9.43 -19.77
N ALA A 443 4.52 -8.64 -18.82
CA ALA A 443 5.36 -7.74 -18.01
C ALA A 443 6.29 -8.55 -17.09
N GLN A 444 5.77 -9.57 -16.40
CA GLN A 444 6.56 -10.47 -15.56
C GLN A 444 7.69 -11.15 -16.33
N LEU A 445 7.39 -11.65 -17.52
CA LEU A 445 8.40 -12.24 -18.38
C LEU A 445 9.44 -11.22 -18.85
N ALA A 446 9.01 -9.99 -19.17
CA ALA A 446 9.96 -8.93 -19.51
C ALA A 446 10.93 -8.64 -18.35
N PHE A 447 10.47 -8.69 -17.09
CA PHE A 447 11.36 -8.57 -15.92
C PHE A 447 12.35 -9.73 -15.83
N GLN A 448 11.89 -10.98 -15.98
CA GLN A 448 12.77 -12.15 -15.97
C GLN A 448 13.82 -12.09 -17.08
N MET A 449 13.41 -11.79 -18.32
CA MET A 449 14.31 -11.66 -19.46
C MET A 449 15.30 -10.51 -19.30
N GLY A 450 14.83 -9.36 -18.79
CA GLY A 450 15.68 -8.21 -18.51
C GLY A 450 16.76 -8.55 -17.50
N PHE A 451 16.38 -9.18 -16.39
CA PHE A 451 17.33 -9.58 -15.35
C PHE A 451 18.32 -10.63 -15.84
N LEU A 452 17.85 -11.66 -16.56
CA LEU A 452 18.70 -12.70 -17.14
C LEU A 452 19.70 -12.10 -18.13
N ARG A 453 19.28 -11.15 -18.98
CA ARG A 453 20.17 -10.45 -19.91
C ARG A 453 21.24 -9.63 -19.19
N MET A 454 20.89 -8.99 -18.07
CA MET A 454 21.82 -8.14 -17.31
C MET A 454 22.80 -8.93 -16.45
N ARG A 455 22.36 -10.03 -15.84
CA ARG A 455 23.11 -10.73 -14.78
C ARG A 455 23.46 -12.19 -15.12
N GLY A 456 22.96 -12.73 -16.24
CA GLY A 456 23.21 -14.11 -16.65
C GLY A 456 22.60 -15.19 -15.76
N GLN A 457 21.71 -14.81 -14.83
CA GLN A 457 21.11 -15.72 -13.84
C GLN A 457 19.63 -15.42 -13.60
N THR A 458 18.89 -16.42 -13.12
CA THR A 458 17.50 -16.28 -12.63
C THR A 458 17.53 -16.10 -11.11
N VAL A 459 16.63 -15.28 -10.57
CA VAL A 459 16.57 -14.94 -9.14
C VAL A 459 15.18 -15.14 -8.56
N PRO A 460 15.05 -15.33 -7.23
CA PRO A 460 13.75 -15.34 -6.57
C PRO A 460 12.94 -14.10 -6.96
N THR A 461 11.75 -14.31 -7.50
CA THR A 461 10.83 -13.24 -7.90
C THR A 461 9.48 -13.50 -7.27
N SER A 462 8.87 -12.47 -6.71
CA SER A 462 7.56 -12.54 -6.08
C SER A 462 6.62 -11.50 -6.67
N GLU A 463 5.43 -11.93 -7.05
CA GLU A 463 4.33 -11.06 -7.43
C GLU A 463 3.19 -11.21 -6.41
N PRO A 464 2.70 -10.12 -5.80
CA PRO A 464 1.57 -10.20 -4.87
C PRO A 464 0.25 -10.44 -5.61
N CYS A 465 -0.53 -11.41 -5.13
CA CYS A 465 -1.88 -11.73 -5.62
C CYS A 465 -2.90 -11.52 -4.49
N SER A 466 -4.00 -10.85 -4.78
CA SER A 466 -5.02 -10.57 -3.77
C SER A 466 -5.85 -11.80 -3.42
N MET A 467 -5.96 -12.07 -2.12
CA MET A 467 -6.83 -13.10 -1.55
C MET A 467 -8.15 -12.54 -1.03
N ALA A 468 -8.48 -11.29 -1.35
CA ALA A 468 -9.63 -10.60 -0.79
C ALA A 468 -11.00 -11.23 -1.14
N ARG A 469 -11.09 -12.20 -2.06
CA ARG A 469 -12.33 -12.98 -2.25
C ARG A 469 -12.72 -13.80 -1.02
N PHE A 470 -11.79 -14.02 -0.10
CA PHE A 470 -12.00 -14.75 1.13
C PHE A 470 -12.07 -13.81 2.34
N LYS A 471 -12.82 -14.24 3.36
CA LYS A 471 -12.95 -13.53 4.62
C LYS A 471 -11.58 -13.31 5.27
N HIS A 472 -11.25 -12.04 5.55
CA HIS A 472 -9.95 -11.58 6.01
C HIS A 472 -8.78 -12.10 5.14
N GLY A 473 -9.00 -12.22 3.84
CA GLY A 473 -7.94 -12.51 2.88
C GLY A 473 -6.88 -11.41 2.87
N ARG A 474 -5.62 -11.81 2.66
CA ARG A 474 -4.46 -10.90 2.53
C ARG A 474 -3.88 -11.00 1.13
N LEU A 475 -2.57 -11.27 1.03
CA LEU A 475 -1.85 -11.49 -0.22
C LEU A 475 -1.29 -12.91 -0.27
N GLU A 476 -1.21 -13.47 -1.46
CA GLU A 476 -0.39 -14.63 -1.80
C GLU A 476 0.78 -14.20 -2.68
N LEU A 477 1.89 -14.95 -2.70
CA LEU A 477 3.03 -14.65 -3.58
C LEU A 477 3.11 -15.65 -4.74
N ILE A 478 3.01 -15.14 -5.97
CA ILE A 478 3.19 -15.93 -7.19
C ILE A 478 4.67 -15.89 -7.58
N PRO A 479 5.33 -17.05 -7.78
CA PRO A 479 6.69 -17.11 -8.31
C PRO A 479 6.70 -16.94 -9.84
N SER A 480 7.53 -16.02 -10.35
CA SER A 480 7.79 -15.86 -11.80
C SER A 480 8.95 -16.75 -12.26
N ARG A 481 8.84 -17.40 -13.43
CA ARG A 481 9.82 -18.35 -13.99
C ARG A 481 10.36 -17.91 -15.35
N ASP A 482 11.61 -18.28 -15.67
CA ASP A 482 11.99 -18.93 -16.95
C ASP A 482 13.46 -19.42 -16.94
N GLN A 483 13.73 -20.54 -17.63
CA GLN A 483 15.09 -21.11 -17.86
C GLN A 483 15.30 -21.46 -19.34
N HIS A 484 15.13 -20.55 -20.31
CA HIS A 484 15.25 -20.93 -21.73
C HIS A 484 15.81 -19.82 -22.64
N SER A 485 16.32 -20.23 -23.81
CA SER A 485 17.01 -19.37 -24.78
C SER A 485 16.06 -18.54 -25.67
N VAL A 486 16.55 -17.44 -26.25
CA VAL A 486 15.74 -16.40 -26.93
C VAL A 486 14.84 -16.90 -28.07
N GLN A 487 15.25 -17.94 -28.81
CA GLN A 487 14.44 -18.50 -29.92
C GLN A 487 13.29 -19.41 -29.45
N GLN A 488 13.35 -19.96 -28.23
CA GLN A 488 12.28 -20.78 -27.64
C GLN A 488 11.15 -19.91 -27.04
N LEU A 489 11.41 -18.61 -26.83
CA LEU A 489 10.53 -17.71 -26.10
C LEU A 489 9.17 -17.44 -26.76
N LYS A 490 8.98 -17.57 -28.09
CA LYS A 490 7.67 -17.26 -28.73
C LYS A 490 6.58 -18.29 -28.47
N ALA A 491 6.88 -19.60 -28.54
CA ALA A 491 5.91 -20.64 -28.17
C ALA A 491 5.70 -20.68 -26.65
N MET A 492 6.76 -20.41 -25.89
CA MET A 492 6.74 -20.31 -24.45
C MET A 492 5.97 -19.08 -23.94
N LEU A 493 6.02 -17.94 -24.62
CA LEU A 493 5.24 -16.74 -24.29
C LEU A 493 3.75 -17.07 -24.11
N TYR A 494 3.20 -17.92 -24.98
CA TYR A 494 1.82 -18.40 -24.84
C TYR A 494 1.65 -19.39 -23.68
N GLN A 495 2.61 -20.29 -23.44
CA GLN A 495 2.56 -21.24 -22.32
C GLN A 495 2.73 -20.55 -20.96
N CYS A 496 3.71 -19.66 -20.80
CA CYS A 496 3.93 -18.82 -19.62
C CYS A 496 2.72 -17.92 -19.35
N SER A 497 2.14 -17.30 -20.39
CA SER A 497 0.89 -16.54 -20.28
C SER A 497 -0.30 -17.38 -19.82
N ARG A 498 -0.41 -18.63 -20.27
CA ARG A 498 -1.46 -19.56 -19.81
C ARG A 498 -1.22 -20.03 -18.38
N TYR A 499 0.01 -20.39 -18.05
CA TYR A 499 0.38 -20.91 -16.73
C TYR A 499 0.34 -19.83 -15.66
N HIS A 500 0.86 -18.63 -15.92
CA HIS A 500 0.73 -17.50 -15.00
C HIS A 500 -0.74 -17.15 -14.73
N ARG A 501 -1.60 -17.12 -15.77
CA ARG A 501 -3.06 -16.98 -15.56
C ARG A 501 -3.63 -18.10 -14.69
N GLN A 502 -3.18 -19.33 -14.88
CA GLN A 502 -3.57 -20.44 -14.02
C GLN A 502 -3.12 -20.21 -12.57
N LEU A 503 -1.88 -19.78 -12.33
CA LEU A 503 -1.36 -19.48 -10.99
C LEU A 503 -2.11 -18.33 -10.33
N VAL A 504 -2.40 -17.24 -11.06
CA VAL A 504 -3.22 -16.13 -10.56
C VAL A 504 -4.61 -16.61 -10.19
N ASN A 505 -5.23 -17.46 -11.03
CA ASN A 505 -6.54 -18.01 -10.74
C ASN A 505 -6.49 -18.93 -9.50
N GLU A 506 -5.57 -19.88 -9.44
CA GLU A 506 -5.38 -20.79 -8.30
C GLU A 506 -5.10 -20.02 -7.01
N ALA A 507 -4.22 -19.01 -7.05
CA ALA A 507 -3.95 -18.12 -5.94
C ALA A 507 -5.25 -17.41 -5.53
N SER A 508 -5.92 -16.70 -6.44
CA SER A 508 -7.18 -16.00 -6.15
C SER A 508 -8.32 -16.89 -5.63
N MET A 509 -8.24 -18.20 -5.85
CA MET A 509 -9.17 -19.23 -5.37
C MET A 509 -8.68 -19.95 -4.10
N GLY A 510 -7.55 -19.55 -3.54
CA GLY A 510 -6.97 -20.11 -2.31
C GLY A 510 -6.34 -21.49 -2.48
N GLU A 511 -6.22 -21.98 -3.71
CA GLU A 511 -5.66 -23.29 -4.05
C GLU A 511 -4.12 -23.23 -4.17
N PHE A 512 -3.54 -22.04 -4.18
CA PHE A 512 -2.10 -21.80 -4.18
C PHE A 512 -1.70 -21.12 -2.87
N ASN A 513 -0.81 -21.75 -2.11
CA ASN A 513 -0.19 -21.11 -0.94
C ASN A 513 1.25 -21.60 -0.78
N ILE A 514 2.21 -20.70 -1.03
CA ILE A 514 3.64 -20.96 -0.78
C ILE A 514 4.06 -20.29 0.54
N PHE A 515 3.19 -19.54 1.21
CA PHE A 515 3.57 -18.76 2.37
C PHE A 515 3.76 -19.65 3.62
N VAL A 516 5.05 -19.96 3.90
CA VAL A 516 5.57 -20.75 5.02
C VAL A 516 5.62 -20.04 6.41
N PRO A 517 5.29 -18.74 6.64
CA PRO A 517 5.62 -18.15 7.95
C PRO A 517 4.87 -18.79 9.12
N ILE A 518 3.70 -19.38 8.91
CA ILE A 518 3.00 -20.08 9.99
C ILE A 518 3.75 -21.35 10.40
N ILE A 519 4.43 -22.00 9.46
CA ILE A 519 5.33 -23.11 9.74
C ILE A 519 6.63 -22.56 10.38
N CYS A 520 7.18 -21.45 9.92
CA CYS A 520 8.37 -20.82 10.52
C CYS A 520 8.13 -20.38 11.98
N ASP A 521 7.02 -19.72 12.27
CA ASP A 521 6.68 -19.22 13.61
C ASP A 521 6.33 -20.35 14.58
N THR A 522 5.67 -21.41 14.10
CA THR A 522 5.38 -22.59 14.95
C THR A 522 6.63 -23.44 15.18
N ILE A 523 7.59 -23.45 14.24
CA ILE A 523 8.90 -24.06 14.43
C ILE A 523 9.76 -23.23 15.41
N ASN A 524 9.76 -21.90 15.29
CA ASN A 524 10.44 -20.99 16.23
C ASN A 524 9.84 -21.06 17.65
N ALA A 525 8.54 -21.32 17.79
CA ALA A 525 7.88 -21.44 19.09
C ALA A 525 8.11 -22.81 19.78
N LYS A 526 8.44 -23.87 19.03
CA LYS A 526 8.65 -25.23 19.57
C LYS A 526 10.11 -25.66 19.68
N LYS A 527 11.02 -25.00 18.99
CA LYS A 527 12.47 -25.18 19.10
C LYS A 527 13.08 -23.80 19.21
N GLY A 528 13.75 -23.49 20.32
CA GLY A 528 14.51 -22.26 20.48
C GLY A 528 15.75 -22.21 19.57
N GLU A 529 15.61 -22.50 18.28
CA GLU A 529 16.67 -22.55 17.27
C GLU A 529 16.15 -22.12 15.87
N GLU A 530 16.85 -21.13 15.31
CA GLU A 530 16.60 -20.39 14.05
C GLU A 530 16.80 -21.23 12.76
N ILE A 531 16.01 -22.29 12.54
CA ILE A 531 16.31 -23.20 11.40
C ILE A 531 15.51 -22.91 10.13
N LEU A 532 14.29 -22.34 10.20
CA LEU A 532 13.49 -22.10 8.98
C LEU A 532 13.51 -20.67 8.45
N PHE A 533 13.72 -19.68 9.32
CA PHE A 533 13.85 -18.28 8.91
C PHE A 533 15.11 -18.08 8.04
N ASN A 534 16.18 -18.80 8.36
CA ASN A 534 17.47 -18.82 7.64
C ASN A 534 17.42 -19.45 6.22
N ILE A 535 16.31 -20.05 5.79
CA ILE A 535 16.16 -20.61 4.43
C ILE A 535 15.40 -19.66 3.48
N LEU A 536 14.61 -18.72 4.03
CA LEU A 536 13.89 -17.71 3.24
C LEU A 536 14.55 -16.32 3.32
N GLU A 537 15.31 -16.04 4.38
CA GLU A 537 16.27 -14.94 4.44
C GLU A 537 17.67 -15.53 4.73
N GLN A 538 18.52 -15.69 3.70
CA GLN A 538 19.97 -15.61 3.91
C GLN A 538 20.47 -14.23 3.49
N PRO A 539 20.69 -13.32 4.44
CA PRO A 539 21.62 -12.22 4.33
C PRO A 539 22.85 -12.52 5.20
N SER A 540 23.60 -13.60 4.92
CA SER A 540 24.85 -13.90 5.65
C SER A 540 25.82 -14.81 4.89
N LYS A 541 26.29 -14.33 3.73
CA LYS A 541 27.70 -14.51 3.29
C LYS A 541 28.25 -13.22 2.67
N ILE A 542 28.00 -12.09 3.32
CA ILE A 542 28.74 -10.85 3.06
C ILE A 542 29.24 -10.35 4.41
N ASN A 543 30.26 -11.02 4.95
CA ASN A 543 31.17 -10.44 5.94
C ASN A 543 32.63 -10.87 5.71
N SER A 544 32.93 -11.36 4.50
CA SER A 544 34.30 -11.55 4.03
C SER A 544 34.29 -11.51 2.50
N ILE A 545 34.15 -10.30 1.94
CA ILE A 545 34.71 -9.80 0.67
C ILE A 545 34.33 -8.30 0.67
N SER A 546 34.89 -7.59 1.65
CA SER A 546 35.40 -6.25 1.38
C SER A 546 36.54 -6.45 0.37
N GLN A 547 36.53 -5.69 -0.73
CA GLN A 547 37.37 -5.82 -1.93
C GLN A 547 36.74 -6.66 -3.04
N LEU A 548 35.90 -6.03 -3.85
CA LEU A 548 36.14 -5.87 -5.29
C LEU A 548 35.11 -4.91 -5.86
N HIS A 549 35.64 -3.88 -6.53
CA HIS A 549 34.93 -2.76 -7.14
C HIS A 549 33.89 -3.16 -8.21
N PHE A 550 32.95 -2.23 -8.43
CA PHE A 550 31.98 -2.04 -9.53
C PHE A 550 30.55 -2.55 -9.35
#